data_AF-A0A6N9PWA7-F1
#
_entry.id   AF-A0A6N9PWA7-F1
#
_cell.length_a   1.000
_cell.length_b   1.000
_cell.length_c   1.000
_cell.angle_alpha   90.00
_cell.angle_beta   90.00
_cell.angle_gamma   90.00
#
_symmetry.space_group_name_H-M   'P 1'
#
loop_
_entity.id
_entity.type
_entity.pdbx_description
1 polymer ?
#
loop_
_entity_poly.entity_id
_entity_poly.type
_entity_poly.pdbx_seq_one_letter_code
_entity_poly.pdbx_strand_id
1 'polypeptide(L)'
;MAKPYKIKEVKVADANTGAEITAAKVNGVTASINQTAETITASVPFGTNLGQIKLELTASKMASVKINNAAFDADTTYDLRKPVKIEVQSEKGDKTTVYTLTVKTGEQFSDVPANAWFAPYVKEAFEKNIVQGIGEGLFGPYTHITREDFAVMTGRMLGITVDEDATVPFKDASSVSGYAKGYVAYFAEEGIIGGYEDSTFKPKNNITREEAAKILAVALDLEVTGTPTFADTNKIAGWA
;
A
#
# COMPACT_ATOMS: atom_id res chain seq x y z
N MET A 1 38.06 37.84 -48.08
CA MET A 1 36.95 37.23 -48.84
C MET A 1 36.35 36.10 -48.00
N ALA A 2 35.09 36.22 -47.58
CA ALA A 2 34.41 35.14 -46.85
C ALA A 2 33.99 34.03 -47.84
N LYS A 3 34.34 32.78 -47.55
CA LYS A 3 33.89 31.62 -48.34
C LYS A 3 32.41 31.39 -48.04
N PRO A 4 31.52 31.32 -49.05
CA PRO A 4 30.12 31.02 -48.82
C PRO A 4 29.98 29.54 -48.43
N TYR A 5 29.39 29.28 -47.26
CA TYR A 5 29.04 27.93 -46.84
C TYR A 5 27.69 27.55 -47.44
N LYS A 6 27.61 26.42 -48.15
CA LYS A 6 26.34 25.83 -48.56
C LYS A 6 25.78 25.02 -47.40
N ILE A 7 24.68 25.49 -46.81
CA ILE A 7 23.89 24.69 -45.88
C ILE A 7 23.33 23.51 -46.68
N LYS A 8 23.65 22.28 -46.27
CA LYS A 8 23.04 21.08 -46.85
C LYS A 8 21.58 21.03 -46.38
N GLU A 9 20.67 20.68 -47.29
CA GLU A 9 19.27 20.39 -46.94
C GLU A 9 19.21 19.37 -45.80
N VAL A 10 18.53 19.73 -44.71
CA VAL A 10 18.25 18.81 -43.62
C VAL A 10 17.00 18.01 -44.02
N LYS A 11 17.19 16.73 -44.37
CA LYS A 11 16.07 15.80 -44.53
C LYS A 11 15.59 15.36 -43.14
N VAL A 12 14.43 15.86 -42.73
CA VAL A 12 13.71 15.36 -41.55
C VAL A 12 12.81 14.21 -42.02
N ALA A 13 12.66 13.17 -41.19
CA ALA A 13 11.72 12.09 -41.47
C ALA A 13 10.26 12.59 -41.42
N ASP A 14 9.35 11.90 -42.11
CA ASP A 14 7.92 12.20 -42.03
C ASP A 14 7.40 11.99 -40.59
N ALA A 15 6.44 12.82 -40.19
CA ALA A 15 5.81 12.72 -38.87
C ALA A 15 5.06 11.38 -38.70
N ASN A 16 5.18 10.76 -37.53
CA ASN A 16 4.55 9.49 -37.22
C ASN A 16 3.03 9.63 -37.12
N THR A 17 2.29 8.66 -37.65
CA THR A 17 0.81 8.62 -37.67
C THR A 17 0.20 7.69 -36.62
N GLY A 18 1.04 6.93 -35.91
CA GLY A 18 0.58 6.00 -34.87
C GLY A 18 0.01 6.74 -33.66
N ALA A 19 -1.12 6.25 -33.15
CA ALA A 19 -1.85 6.82 -32.01
C ALA A 19 -2.35 5.73 -31.05
N GLU A 20 -1.59 4.65 -30.90
CA GLU A 20 -1.95 3.49 -30.06
C GLU A 20 -1.19 3.50 -28.72
N ILE A 21 -1.78 2.97 -27.65
CA ILE A 21 -1.03 2.46 -26.50
C ILE A 21 -0.52 1.06 -26.84
N THR A 22 0.78 0.83 -26.70
CA THR A 22 1.44 -0.45 -27.02
C THR A 22 1.83 -1.25 -25.79
N ALA A 23 1.98 -0.60 -24.63
CA ALA A 23 2.12 -1.26 -23.34
C ALA A 23 1.56 -0.35 -22.22
N ALA A 24 1.01 -0.96 -21.18
CA ALA A 24 0.53 -0.27 -20.00
C ALA A 24 0.78 -1.11 -18.75
N LYS A 25 1.21 -0.48 -17.66
CA LYS A 25 1.20 -1.06 -16.31
C LYS A 25 0.47 -0.15 -15.33
N VAL A 26 -0.21 -0.78 -14.39
CA VAL A 26 -0.99 -0.15 -13.33
C VAL A 26 -0.41 -0.63 -12.01
N ASN A 27 0.27 0.27 -11.29
CA ASN A 27 1.00 -0.05 -10.07
C ASN A 27 1.96 -1.25 -10.23
N GLY A 28 2.72 -1.27 -11.32
CA GLY A 28 3.63 -2.37 -11.69
C GLY A 28 2.97 -3.59 -12.34
N VAL A 29 1.63 -3.73 -12.26
CA VAL A 29 0.90 -4.84 -12.89
C VAL A 29 0.65 -4.57 -14.36
N THR A 30 1.06 -5.49 -15.23
CA THR A 30 0.79 -5.41 -16.68
C THR A 30 -0.72 -5.37 -16.96
N ALA A 31 -1.16 -4.33 -17.67
CA ALA A 31 -2.54 -4.19 -18.12
C ALA A 31 -2.76 -4.90 -19.46
N SER A 32 -3.99 -5.37 -19.66
CA SER A 32 -4.45 -5.89 -20.95
C SER A 32 -4.96 -4.76 -21.82
N ILE A 33 -4.51 -4.70 -23.08
CA ILE A 33 -4.90 -3.67 -24.06
C ILE A 33 -5.72 -4.32 -25.17
N ASN A 34 -6.90 -3.79 -25.45
CA ASN A 34 -7.69 -4.13 -26.61
C ASN A 34 -7.74 -2.91 -27.54
N GLN A 35 -7.00 -2.97 -28.66
CA GLN A 35 -6.93 -1.87 -29.63
C GLN A 35 -8.24 -1.67 -30.38
N THR A 36 -8.98 -2.74 -30.67
CA THR A 36 -10.25 -2.66 -31.42
C THR A 36 -11.38 -2.10 -30.57
N ALA A 37 -11.46 -2.50 -29.30
CA ALA A 37 -12.46 -2.00 -28.37
C ALA A 37 -12.04 -0.69 -27.68
N GLU A 38 -10.80 -0.24 -27.89
CA GLU A 38 -10.22 0.93 -27.24
C GLU A 38 -10.35 0.85 -25.70
N THR A 39 -10.04 -0.31 -25.13
CA THR A 39 -10.09 -0.52 -23.69
C THR A 39 -8.74 -0.97 -23.14
N ILE A 40 -8.42 -0.49 -21.93
CA ILE A 40 -7.31 -0.99 -21.13
C ILE A 40 -7.88 -1.49 -19.82
N THR A 41 -7.53 -2.71 -19.42
CA THR A 41 -8.02 -3.31 -18.17
C THR A 41 -6.87 -3.83 -17.33
N ALA A 42 -6.89 -3.55 -16.03
CA ALA A 42 -5.94 -4.12 -15.08
C ALA A 42 -6.66 -4.64 -13.84
N SER A 43 -6.15 -5.75 -13.31
CA SER A 43 -6.54 -6.29 -12.01
C SER A 43 -5.36 -6.15 -11.07
N VAL A 44 -5.44 -5.20 -10.15
CA VAL A 44 -4.40 -4.97 -9.14
C VAL A 44 -4.68 -5.79 -7.88
N PRO A 45 -3.67 -6.03 -7.02
CA PRO A 45 -3.87 -6.83 -5.82
C PRO A 45 -4.93 -6.24 -4.88
N PHE A 46 -5.55 -7.09 -4.05
CA PHE A 46 -6.50 -6.65 -3.03
C PHE A 46 -5.87 -5.62 -2.09
N GLY A 47 -6.67 -4.66 -1.64
CA GLY A 47 -6.21 -3.56 -0.79
C GLY A 47 -5.41 -2.46 -1.47
N THR A 48 -5.15 -2.55 -2.78
CA THR A 48 -4.50 -1.46 -3.52
C THR A 48 -5.33 -0.16 -3.46
N ASN A 49 -4.72 0.94 -3.03
CA ASN A 49 -5.38 2.26 -3.01
C ASN A 49 -5.56 2.83 -4.43
N LEU A 50 -6.74 2.60 -5.00
CA LEU A 50 -7.08 3.09 -6.35
C LEU A 50 -7.11 4.63 -6.46
N GLY A 51 -7.11 5.37 -5.35
CA GLY A 51 -7.04 6.84 -5.38
C GLY A 51 -5.66 7.39 -5.70
N GLN A 52 -4.61 6.57 -5.61
CA GLN A 52 -3.21 6.97 -5.81
C GLN A 52 -2.47 5.87 -6.54
N ILE A 53 -2.60 5.83 -7.87
CA ILE A 53 -1.98 4.80 -8.71
C ILE A 53 -0.91 5.38 -9.61
N LYS A 54 0.28 4.76 -9.60
CA LYS A 54 1.32 5.00 -10.60
C LYS A 54 0.99 4.26 -11.90
N LEU A 55 1.07 4.97 -13.02
CA LEU A 55 0.88 4.41 -14.36
C LEU A 55 2.19 4.43 -15.13
N GLU A 56 2.47 3.35 -15.86
CA GLU A 56 3.53 3.32 -16.87
C GLU A 56 2.85 3.07 -18.22
N LEU A 57 2.91 4.03 -19.14
CA LEU A 57 2.30 3.94 -20.46
C LEU A 57 3.37 4.03 -21.55
N THR A 58 3.34 3.13 -22.51
CA THR A 58 4.10 3.22 -23.77
C THR A 58 3.12 3.46 -24.90
N ALA A 59 3.27 4.58 -25.58
CA ALA A 59 2.48 4.92 -26.75
C ALA A 59 3.25 4.67 -28.05
N SER A 60 2.56 4.84 -29.17
CA SER A 60 3.17 4.94 -30.49
C SER A 60 4.28 5.98 -30.49
N LYS A 61 5.31 5.77 -31.33
CA LYS A 61 6.47 6.64 -31.42
C LYS A 61 6.05 8.10 -31.62
N MET A 62 6.58 8.99 -30.78
CA MET A 62 6.32 10.45 -30.79
C MET A 62 4.85 10.86 -30.57
N ALA A 63 3.95 9.92 -30.26
CA ALA A 63 2.58 10.25 -29.91
C ALA A 63 2.53 10.95 -28.54
N SER A 64 1.63 11.93 -28.40
CA SER A 64 1.33 12.55 -27.12
C SER A 64 0.24 11.79 -26.39
N VAL A 65 0.32 11.74 -25.06
CA VAL A 65 -0.66 11.06 -24.21
C VAL A 65 -1.25 12.06 -23.22
N LYS A 66 -2.57 12.04 -23.08
CA LYS A 66 -3.28 12.77 -22.03
C LYS A 66 -4.17 11.83 -21.22
N ILE A 67 -4.28 12.11 -19.93
CA ILE A 67 -5.25 11.47 -19.03
C ILE A 67 -6.19 12.56 -18.51
N ASN A 68 -7.49 12.38 -18.71
CA ASN A 68 -8.52 13.37 -18.32
C ASN A 68 -8.18 14.80 -18.79
N ASN A 69 -7.73 14.94 -20.05
CA ASN A 69 -7.32 16.19 -20.71
C ASN A 69 -6.02 16.85 -20.20
N ALA A 70 -5.34 16.29 -19.21
CA ALA A 70 -4.00 16.72 -18.78
C ALA A 70 -2.92 15.88 -19.45
N ALA A 71 -1.76 16.46 -19.75
CA ALA A 71 -0.61 15.70 -20.26
C ALA A 71 -0.24 14.58 -19.28
N PHE A 72 0.04 13.38 -19.81
CA PHE A 72 0.49 12.26 -18.99
C PHE A 72 1.85 12.58 -18.36
N ASP A 73 1.93 12.41 -17.04
CA ASP A 73 3.13 12.51 -16.24
C ASP A 73 3.35 11.19 -15.49
N ALA A 74 4.48 10.53 -15.75
CA ALA A 74 4.84 9.23 -15.19
C ALA A 74 5.26 9.29 -13.71
N ASP A 75 5.56 10.49 -13.19
CA ASP A 75 5.99 10.69 -11.80
C ASP A 75 4.83 11.07 -10.87
N THR A 76 3.62 11.24 -11.42
CA THR A 76 2.40 11.52 -10.66
C THR A 76 1.56 10.27 -10.39
N THR A 77 0.54 10.42 -9.54
CA THR A 77 -0.45 9.37 -9.29
C THR A 77 -1.82 9.77 -9.81
N TYR A 78 -2.63 8.77 -10.16
CA TYR A 78 -3.95 8.95 -10.74
C TYR A 78 -5.03 8.28 -9.87
N ASP A 79 -6.20 8.92 -9.77
CA ASP A 79 -7.40 8.31 -9.18
C ASP A 79 -8.11 7.43 -10.22
N LEU A 80 -8.09 6.12 -9.99
CA LEU A 80 -8.66 5.08 -10.83
C LEU A 80 -9.83 4.36 -10.14
N ARG A 81 -10.47 4.98 -9.13
CA ARG A 81 -11.70 4.46 -8.52
C ARG A 81 -12.87 4.42 -9.52
N LYS A 82 -12.76 5.20 -10.60
CA LYS A 82 -13.68 5.20 -11.74
C LYS A 82 -12.89 5.03 -13.03
N PRO A 83 -13.52 4.54 -14.13
CA PRO A 83 -12.86 4.48 -15.42
C PRO A 83 -12.35 5.86 -15.86
N VAL A 84 -11.13 5.91 -16.40
CA VAL A 84 -10.49 7.14 -16.89
C VAL A 84 -10.22 7.06 -18.39
N LYS A 85 -10.22 8.22 -19.06
CA LYS A 85 -9.92 8.31 -20.48
C LYS A 85 -8.43 8.59 -20.70
N ILE A 86 -7.82 7.81 -21.57
CA ILE A 86 -6.45 7.99 -22.05
C ILE A 86 -6.53 8.36 -23.54
N GLU A 87 -6.25 9.61 -23.85
CA GLU A 87 -6.19 10.12 -25.21
C GLU A 87 -4.77 10.00 -25.73
N VAL A 88 -4.60 9.38 -26.89
CA VAL A 88 -3.32 9.27 -27.59
C VAL A 88 -3.46 9.96 -28.94
N GLN A 89 -2.65 10.98 -29.19
CA GLN A 89 -2.64 11.72 -30.45
C GLN A 89 -1.32 11.45 -31.19
N SER A 90 -1.40 11.13 -32.48
CA SER A 90 -0.23 10.93 -33.33
C SER A 90 0.66 12.17 -33.36
N GLU A 91 1.96 12.00 -33.63
CA GLU A 91 2.88 13.13 -33.80
C GLU A 91 2.37 14.11 -34.87
N LYS A 92 1.81 13.58 -35.96
CA LYS A 92 1.23 14.37 -37.05
C LYS A 92 -0.08 15.08 -36.66
N GLY A 93 -0.75 14.65 -35.59
CA GLY A 93 -2.02 15.20 -35.11
C GLY A 93 -3.25 14.80 -35.93
N ASP A 94 -3.10 13.90 -36.91
CA ASP A 94 -4.16 13.47 -37.82
C ASP A 94 -4.96 12.27 -37.33
N LYS A 95 -4.46 11.57 -36.30
CA LYS A 95 -5.14 10.45 -35.64
C LYS A 95 -5.18 10.68 -34.14
N THR A 96 -6.32 10.39 -33.51
CA THR A 96 -6.48 10.35 -32.06
C THR A 96 -7.28 9.12 -31.68
N THR A 97 -6.78 8.36 -30.73
CA THR A 97 -7.43 7.16 -30.17
C THR A 97 -7.71 7.42 -28.69
N VAL A 98 -8.88 7.04 -28.19
CA VAL A 98 -9.25 7.29 -26.79
C VAL A 98 -9.54 5.97 -26.10
N TYR A 99 -8.63 5.52 -25.25
CA TYR A 99 -8.82 4.31 -24.47
C TYR A 99 -9.62 4.59 -23.19
N THR A 100 -10.51 3.68 -22.83
CA THR A 100 -11.09 3.64 -21.48
C THR A 100 -10.28 2.69 -20.60
N LEU A 101 -9.57 3.23 -19.61
CA LEU A 101 -8.86 2.45 -18.59
C LEU A 101 -9.81 2.10 -17.45
N THR A 102 -9.99 0.81 -17.18
CA THR A 102 -10.74 0.30 -16.02
C THR A 102 -9.81 -0.55 -15.16
N VAL A 103 -9.74 -0.23 -13.86
CA VAL A 103 -8.94 -0.97 -12.88
C VAL A 103 -9.86 -1.59 -11.84
N LYS A 104 -9.60 -2.84 -11.48
CA LYS A 104 -10.28 -3.54 -10.39
C LYS A 104 -9.25 -4.06 -9.40
N THR A 105 -9.62 -4.16 -8.13
CA THR A 105 -8.84 -4.89 -7.13
C THR A 105 -9.26 -6.35 -7.11
N GLY A 106 -8.43 -7.22 -6.56
CA GLY A 106 -8.87 -8.55 -6.11
C GLY A 106 -10.01 -8.46 -5.08
N GLU A 107 -10.65 -9.58 -4.78
CA GLU A 107 -11.74 -9.66 -3.78
C GLU A 107 -11.23 -9.94 -2.35
N GLN A 108 -10.02 -10.50 -2.23
CA GLN A 108 -9.37 -10.85 -0.98
C GLN A 108 -7.84 -10.94 -1.18
N PHE A 109 -7.09 -10.99 -0.09
CA PHE A 109 -5.66 -11.27 -0.12
C PHE A 109 -5.38 -12.63 -0.78
N SER A 110 -4.36 -12.69 -1.64
CA SER A 110 -4.08 -13.88 -2.46
C SER A 110 -3.58 -15.08 -1.66
N ASP A 111 -3.03 -14.84 -0.46
CA ASP A 111 -2.56 -15.83 0.51
C ASP A 111 -3.58 -16.12 1.64
N VAL A 112 -4.82 -15.64 1.50
CA VAL A 112 -5.93 -15.91 2.41
C VAL A 112 -6.99 -16.70 1.65
N PRO A 113 -6.97 -18.05 1.73
CA PRO A 113 -8.00 -18.88 1.11
C PRO A 113 -9.38 -18.55 1.67
N ALA A 114 -10.40 -18.48 0.81
CA ALA A 114 -11.76 -18.11 1.21
C ALA A 114 -12.37 -19.09 2.24
N ASN A 115 -11.88 -20.33 2.29
CA ASN A 115 -12.29 -21.36 3.24
C ASN A 115 -11.41 -21.45 4.50
N ALA A 116 -10.39 -20.59 4.64
CA ALA A 116 -9.58 -20.55 5.84
C ALA A 116 -10.42 -20.02 7.01
N TRP A 117 -10.28 -20.64 8.19
CA TRP A 117 -11.05 -20.26 9.38
C TRP A 117 -10.85 -18.79 9.77
N PHE A 118 -9.69 -18.20 9.43
CA PHE A 118 -9.36 -16.80 9.72
C PHE A 118 -9.82 -15.82 8.64
N ALA A 119 -10.21 -16.28 7.45
CA ALA A 119 -10.59 -15.42 6.33
C ALA A 119 -11.65 -14.35 6.66
N PRO A 120 -12.77 -14.67 7.35
CA PRO A 120 -13.76 -13.64 7.69
C PRO A 120 -13.18 -12.56 8.63
N TYR A 121 -12.33 -12.93 9.58
CA TYR A 121 -11.73 -11.99 10.54
C TYR A 121 -10.68 -11.09 9.87
N VAL A 122 -9.89 -11.64 8.94
CA VAL A 122 -8.94 -10.84 8.14
C VAL A 122 -9.69 -9.81 7.32
N LYS A 123 -10.78 -10.23 6.66
CA LYS A 123 -11.61 -9.32 5.85
C LYS A 123 -12.21 -8.21 6.70
N GLU A 124 -12.80 -8.55 7.84
CA GLU A 124 -13.38 -7.56 8.76
C GLU A 124 -12.31 -6.59 9.30
N ALA A 125 -11.16 -7.10 9.71
CA ALA A 125 -10.05 -6.27 10.20
C ALA A 125 -9.52 -5.33 9.10
N PHE A 126 -9.50 -5.76 7.84
CA PHE A 126 -9.13 -4.93 6.71
C PHE A 126 -10.18 -3.83 6.45
N GLU A 127 -11.47 -4.17 6.42
CA GLU A 127 -12.56 -3.21 6.23
C GLU A 127 -12.61 -2.15 7.35
N LYS A 128 -12.21 -2.52 8.56
CA LYS A 128 -12.05 -1.62 9.71
C LYS A 128 -10.72 -0.86 9.76
N ASN A 129 -9.88 -1.01 8.74
CA ASN A 129 -8.53 -0.42 8.66
C ASN A 129 -7.58 -0.82 9.80
N ILE A 130 -7.84 -1.93 10.50
CA ILE A 130 -6.97 -2.46 11.56
C ILE A 130 -5.69 -3.05 10.94
N VAL A 131 -5.86 -3.77 9.82
CA VAL A 131 -4.78 -4.39 9.05
C VAL A 131 -4.83 -3.95 7.59
N GLN A 132 -3.68 -3.92 6.92
CA GLN A 132 -3.56 -3.56 5.49
C GLN A 132 -2.83 -4.63 4.66
N GLY A 133 -2.44 -5.73 5.30
CA GLY A 133 -1.53 -6.73 4.73
C GLY A 133 -0.08 -6.26 4.69
N ILE A 134 0.77 -7.04 4.04
CA ILE A 134 2.23 -6.83 3.94
C ILE A 134 2.67 -6.32 2.57
N GLY A 135 1.71 -5.93 1.71
CA GLY A 135 1.95 -5.46 0.34
C GLY A 135 1.64 -6.52 -0.72
N GLU A 136 1.56 -6.08 -1.98
CA GLU A 136 1.35 -6.94 -3.16
C GLU A 136 0.09 -7.85 -3.08
N GLY A 137 -0.90 -7.46 -2.28
CA GLY A 137 -2.12 -8.25 -2.02
C GLY A 137 -1.90 -9.47 -1.14
N LEU A 138 -0.81 -9.50 -0.37
CA LEU A 138 -0.54 -10.51 0.66
C LEU A 138 -0.93 -9.99 2.03
N PHE A 139 -1.48 -10.88 2.86
CA PHE A 139 -1.77 -10.63 4.26
C PHE A 139 -0.64 -11.10 5.18
N GLY A 140 -0.03 -12.25 4.89
CA GLY A 140 0.93 -12.93 5.76
C GLY A 140 0.29 -13.66 6.95
N PRO A 141 -0.73 -14.52 6.77
CA PRO A 141 -1.48 -15.11 7.90
C PRO A 141 -0.64 -16.01 8.82
N TYR A 142 0.52 -16.48 8.36
CA TYR A 142 1.43 -17.34 9.12
C TYR A 142 2.75 -16.66 9.48
N THR A 143 2.88 -15.35 9.24
CA THR A 143 4.03 -14.58 9.70
C THR A 143 3.87 -14.26 11.18
N HIS A 144 4.99 -14.17 11.89
CA HIS A 144 4.97 -13.69 13.26
C HIS A 144 4.73 -12.18 13.26
N ILE A 145 3.93 -11.71 14.22
CA ILE A 145 3.64 -10.29 14.40
C ILE A 145 4.69 -9.70 15.34
N THR A 146 5.28 -8.57 14.96
CA THR A 146 6.23 -7.85 15.82
C THR A 146 5.50 -7.02 16.88
N ARG A 147 6.19 -6.65 17.95
CA ARG A 147 5.62 -5.80 19.01
C ARG A 147 5.17 -4.43 18.47
N GLU A 148 5.92 -3.83 17.54
CA GLU A 148 5.52 -2.55 16.93
C GLU A 148 4.29 -2.70 16.02
N ASP A 149 4.19 -3.80 15.26
CA ASP A 149 3.01 -4.07 14.43
C ASP A 149 1.77 -4.26 15.29
N PHE A 150 1.90 -4.98 16.41
CA PHE A 150 0.78 -5.22 17.33
C PHE A 150 0.32 -3.92 18.00
N ALA A 151 1.23 -3.01 18.34
CA ALA A 151 0.88 -1.67 18.80
C ALA A 151 0.08 -0.91 17.72
N VAL A 152 0.54 -0.91 16.47
CA VAL A 152 -0.19 -0.25 15.37
C VAL A 152 -1.59 -0.86 15.18
N MET A 153 -1.71 -2.19 15.20
CA MET A 153 -3.00 -2.88 15.10
C MET A 153 -3.94 -2.49 16.24
N THR A 154 -3.46 -2.47 17.47
CA THR A 154 -4.25 -2.11 18.67
C THR A 154 -4.69 -0.65 18.60
N GLY A 155 -3.79 0.26 18.20
CA GLY A 155 -4.10 1.68 18.04
C GLY A 155 -5.19 1.94 17.01
N ARG A 156 -5.08 1.29 15.84
CA ARG A 156 -6.09 1.36 14.78
C ARG A 156 -7.43 0.76 15.20
N MET A 157 -7.41 -0.37 15.91
CA MET A 157 -8.61 -0.98 16.46
C MET A 157 -9.38 -0.03 17.38
N LEU A 158 -8.67 0.76 18.18
CA LEU A 158 -9.25 1.73 19.12
C LEU A 158 -9.57 3.09 18.45
N GLY A 159 -9.24 3.27 17.18
CA GLY A 159 -9.45 4.54 16.47
C GLY A 159 -8.57 5.68 17.00
N ILE A 160 -7.43 5.37 17.62
CA ILE A 160 -6.52 6.36 18.19
C ILE A 160 -5.84 7.12 17.05
N THR A 161 -5.86 8.44 17.15
CA THR A 161 -5.03 9.32 16.33
C THR A 161 -3.77 9.67 17.11
N VAL A 162 -2.61 9.55 16.48
CA VAL A 162 -1.31 9.75 17.12
C VAL A 162 -0.55 10.89 16.46
N ASP A 163 0.33 11.53 17.22
CA ASP A 163 1.37 12.40 16.67
C ASP A 163 2.48 11.53 16.08
N GLU A 164 2.72 11.64 14.78
CA GLU A 164 3.77 10.87 14.09
C GLU A 164 5.19 11.28 14.54
N ASP A 165 5.33 12.49 15.09
CA ASP A 165 6.59 13.03 15.62
C ASP A 165 6.75 12.78 17.14
N ALA A 166 5.84 12.02 17.75
CA ALA A 166 5.90 11.69 19.18
C ALA A 166 7.22 11.01 19.55
N THR A 167 7.75 11.41 20.72
CA THR A 167 8.98 10.82 21.25
C THR A 167 8.69 9.50 21.96
N VAL A 168 9.25 8.42 21.44
CA VAL A 168 9.15 7.09 22.07
C VAL A 168 10.05 7.03 23.32
N PRO A 169 9.51 6.70 24.52
CA PRO A 169 10.25 6.79 25.78
C PRO A 169 11.09 5.54 26.10
N PHE A 170 11.74 4.94 25.09
CA PHE A 170 12.57 3.73 25.24
C PHE A 170 13.97 3.94 24.66
N LYS A 171 14.99 3.27 25.21
CA LYS A 171 16.39 3.41 24.76
C LYS A 171 16.59 3.04 23.28
N ASP A 172 15.78 2.13 22.77
CA ASP A 172 15.79 1.65 21.39
C ASP A 172 14.74 2.33 20.50
N ALA A 173 14.30 3.55 20.85
CA ALA A 173 13.38 4.37 20.07
C ALA A 173 13.77 4.51 18.58
N SER A 174 15.07 4.54 18.28
CA SER A 174 15.58 4.59 16.90
C SER A 174 15.31 3.33 16.08
N SER A 175 14.99 2.21 16.75
CA SER A 175 14.63 0.94 16.11
C SER A 175 13.13 0.84 15.80
N VAL A 176 12.31 1.76 16.31
CA VAL A 176 10.87 1.81 16.03
C VAL A 176 10.64 2.41 14.65
N SER A 177 9.89 1.68 13.81
CA SER A 177 9.52 2.17 12.49
C SER A 177 8.70 3.45 12.56
N GLY A 178 8.90 4.37 11.61
CA GLY A 178 8.19 5.66 11.59
C GLY A 178 6.66 5.53 11.74
N TYR A 179 6.06 4.57 11.02
CA TYR A 179 4.62 4.30 11.08
C TYR A 179 4.11 3.82 12.45
N ALA A 180 5.00 3.34 13.34
CA ALA A 180 4.65 2.81 14.65
C ALA A 180 4.98 3.76 15.80
N LYS A 181 5.83 4.79 15.58
CA LYS A 181 6.32 5.68 16.64
C LYS A 181 5.20 6.31 17.46
N GLY A 182 4.23 6.93 16.79
CA GLY A 182 3.11 7.58 17.47
C GLY A 182 2.30 6.62 18.34
N TYR A 183 2.02 5.40 17.86
CA TYR A 183 1.28 4.40 18.63
C TYR A 183 2.08 3.85 19.81
N VAL A 184 3.37 3.59 19.62
CA VAL A 184 4.24 3.11 20.71
C VAL A 184 4.41 4.18 21.78
N ALA A 185 4.58 5.45 21.39
CA ALA A 185 4.67 6.57 22.32
C ALA A 185 3.36 6.74 23.11
N TYR A 186 2.22 6.77 22.41
CA TYR A 186 0.89 6.88 23.03
C TYR A 186 0.66 5.78 24.06
N PHE A 187 0.87 4.50 23.69
CA PHE A 187 0.63 3.41 24.63
C PHE A 187 1.62 3.36 25.79
N ALA A 188 2.84 3.89 25.62
CA ALA A 188 3.77 4.05 26.73
C ALA A 188 3.32 5.15 27.70
N GLU A 189 2.80 6.26 27.20
CA GLU A 189 2.26 7.37 28.00
C GLU A 189 1.01 6.95 28.79
N GLU A 190 0.10 6.21 28.16
CA GLU A 190 -1.11 5.66 28.79
C GLU A 190 -0.83 4.46 29.72
N GLY A 191 0.42 4.00 29.81
CA GLY A 191 0.79 2.85 30.64
C GLY A 191 0.26 1.49 30.13
N ILE A 192 -0.22 1.44 28.89
CA ILE A 192 -0.70 0.21 28.22
C ILE A 192 0.49 -0.68 27.81
N ILE A 193 1.55 -0.06 27.30
CA ILE A 193 2.78 -0.74 26.90
C ILE A 193 3.91 -0.33 27.83
N GLY A 194 4.51 -1.32 28.50
CA GLY A 194 5.77 -1.18 29.21
C GLY A 194 6.98 -1.54 28.34
N GLY A 195 8.16 -1.15 28.83
CA GLY A 195 9.45 -1.63 28.35
C GLY A 195 9.94 -2.83 29.17
N TYR A 196 10.99 -3.48 28.68
CA TYR A 196 11.73 -4.49 29.44
C TYR A 196 12.61 -3.85 30.52
N GLU A 197 13.15 -4.67 31.42
CA GLU A 197 14.02 -4.22 32.53
C GLU A 197 15.26 -3.43 32.06
N ASP A 198 15.73 -3.68 30.84
CA ASP A 198 16.84 -2.97 30.20
C ASP A 198 16.46 -1.56 29.66
N SER A 199 15.21 -1.14 29.86
CA SER A 199 14.59 0.09 29.36
C SER A 199 14.41 0.14 27.83
N THR A 200 14.24 -1.03 27.19
CA THR A 200 13.97 -1.15 25.75
C THR A 200 12.54 -1.61 25.48
N PHE A 201 12.02 -1.36 24.27
CA PHE A 201 10.73 -1.85 23.79
C PHE A 201 10.85 -3.12 22.93
N LYS A 202 12.00 -3.33 22.28
CA LYS A 202 12.29 -4.41 21.32
C LYS A 202 11.26 -4.48 20.19
N PRO A 203 11.11 -3.41 19.38
CA PRO A 203 10.02 -3.28 18.41
C PRO A 203 9.95 -4.44 17.41
N LYS A 204 11.11 -4.99 17.04
CA LYS A 204 11.24 -6.06 16.04
C LYS A 204 11.11 -7.47 16.60
N ASN A 205 10.99 -7.62 17.91
CA ASN A 205 10.74 -8.93 18.51
C ASN A 205 9.31 -9.36 18.21
N ASN A 206 9.14 -10.66 18.00
CA ASN A 206 7.81 -11.26 17.90
C ASN A 206 7.09 -11.11 19.25
N ILE A 207 5.84 -10.65 19.20
CA ILE A 207 5.03 -10.54 20.39
C ILE A 207 4.59 -11.92 20.89
N THR A 208 4.61 -12.15 22.20
CA THR A 208 4.08 -13.38 22.79
C THR A 208 2.57 -13.30 23.00
N ARG A 209 1.92 -14.44 23.21
CA ARG A 209 0.47 -14.48 23.50
C ARG A 209 0.11 -13.77 24.81
N GLU A 210 0.96 -13.87 25.83
CA GLU A 210 0.74 -13.19 27.12
C GLU A 210 0.94 -11.67 27.00
N GLU A 211 1.94 -11.21 26.24
CA GLU A 211 2.14 -9.78 25.96
C GLU A 211 0.95 -9.19 25.17
N ALA A 212 0.50 -9.89 24.13
CA ALA A 212 -0.64 -9.48 23.33
C ALA A 212 -1.94 -9.41 24.18
N ALA A 213 -2.18 -10.42 25.02
CA ALA A 213 -3.33 -10.44 25.91
C ALA A 213 -3.29 -9.30 26.93
N LYS A 214 -2.12 -9.02 27.51
CA LYS A 214 -1.93 -7.91 28.45
C LYS A 214 -2.26 -6.57 27.81
N ILE A 215 -1.69 -6.30 26.64
CA ILE A 215 -1.93 -5.04 25.91
C ILE A 215 -3.42 -4.86 25.62
N LEU A 216 -4.09 -5.90 25.10
CA LEU A 216 -5.52 -5.81 24.81
C LEU A 216 -6.36 -5.63 26.07
N ALA A 217 -6.05 -6.34 27.16
CA ALA A 217 -6.78 -6.23 28.40
C ALA A 217 -6.68 -4.83 29.01
N VAL A 218 -5.47 -4.25 29.06
CA VAL A 218 -5.28 -2.89 29.60
C VAL A 218 -5.89 -1.85 28.66
N ALA A 219 -5.69 -1.97 27.35
CA ALA A 219 -6.18 -0.98 26.39
C ALA A 219 -7.71 -0.95 26.27
N LEU A 220 -8.39 -2.07 26.57
CA LEU A 220 -9.84 -2.19 26.58
C LEU A 220 -10.45 -2.06 27.98
N ASP A 221 -9.64 -1.76 29.00
CA ASP A 221 -10.05 -1.69 30.42
C ASP A 221 -10.84 -2.93 30.87
N LEU A 222 -10.33 -4.11 30.55
CA LEU A 222 -11.00 -5.37 30.88
C LEU A 222 -10.75 -5.77 32.33
N GLU A 223 -11.83 -6.12 33.02
CA GLU A 223 -11.75 -6.77 34.33
C GLU A 223 -11.23 -8.20 34.18
N VAL A 224 -10.10 -8.50 34.84
CA VAL A 224 -9.57 -9.86 34.91
C VAL A 224 -10.45 -10.67 35.84
N THR A 225 -11.20 -11.62 35.27
CA THR A 225 -12.07 -12.53 36.02
C THR A 225 -11.63 -13.98 35.83
N GLY A 226 -11.77 -14.78 36.89
CA GLY A 226 -11.48 -16.22 36.87
C GLY A 226 -10.06 -16.61 37.28
N THR A 227 -9.81 -17.93 37.29
CA THR A 227 -8.49 -18.52 37.56
C THR A 227 -8.07 -19.32 36.34
N PRO A 228 -6.86 -19.13 35.79
CA PRO A 228 -6.40 -19.88 34.63
C PRO A 228 -6.35 -21.39 34.94
N THR A 229 -6.98 -22.20 34.07
CA THR A 229 -7.08 -23.66 34.22
C THR A 229 -6.23 -24.42 33.21
N PHE A 230 -5.33 -23.73 32.51
CA PHE A 230 -4.49 -24.32 31.47
C PHE A 230 -3.29 -25.05 32.08
N ALA A 231 -2.85 -26.13 31.43
CA ALA A 231 -1.73 -26.95 31.93
C ALA A 231 -0.39 -26.18 32.00
N ASP A 232 -0.25 -25.10 31.24
CA ASP A 232 0.91 -24.22 31.16
C ASP A 232 0.76 -22.93 31.97
N THR A 233 -0.25 -22.82 32.83
CA THR A 233 -0.47 -21.65 33.71
C THR A 233 0.77 -21.27 34.51
N ASN A 234 1.58 -22.25 34.91
CA ASN A 234 2.83 -22.02 35.64
C ASN A 234 3.94 -21.34 34.82
N LYS A 235 3.74 -21.13 33.52
CA LYS A 235 4.66 -20.40 32.63
C LYS A 235 4.24 -18.94 32.40
N ILE A 236 3.05 -18.54 32.85
CA ILE A 236 2.57 -17.16 32.72
C ILE A 236 3.43 -16.27 33.62
N ALA A 237 3.97 -15.19 33.05
CA ALA A 237 4.76 -14.26 33.83
C ALA A 237 3.89 -13.50 34.85
N GLY A 238 4.41 -13.23 36.05
CA GLY A 238 3.63 -12.59 37.12
C GLY A 238 3.18 -11.15 36.85
N TRP A 239 3.69 -10.52 35.79
CA TRP A 239 3.27 -9.18 35.32
C TRP A 239 2.08 -9.23 34.35
N ALA A 240 1.77 -10.40 33.79
CA ALA A 240 0.74 -10.60 32.78
C ALA A 240 -0.66 -10.70 33.42
#